data_AF-A0A8T4FIE7-F1
#
_entry.id   AF-A0A8T4FIE7-F1
#
_cell.length_a   1.000
_cell.length_b   1.000
_cell.length_c   1.000
_cell.angle_alpha   90.00
_cell.angle_beta   90.00
_cell.angle_gamma   90.00
#
_symmetry.space_group_name_H-M   'P 1'
#
loop_
_entity.id
_entity.type
_entity.pdbx_description
1 polymer ?
#
loop_
_entity_poly.entity_id
_entity_poly.type
_entity_poly.pdbx_seq_one_letter_code
_entity_poly.pdbx_strand_id
1 'polypeptide(L)'
;MTISAASVRAKSLQNTGSYGFAAGILLFIILLCALAAPVSAVLEIIPAESYAESAQSGNGYLTAADVEYYLSNANSTITLFYSSTCGACHKAMPYIDEARAKYPNVRFNYFDNMGSPSNLSLMNRFSERYGVSYPSYPVVFAGDITVLQGFNRISGNIDAVAGAMNAGLIPDAAYEKRHFSADAAGNLTSGPTGVTGITYAAVILAGLLDGINPCAFAVLIFLLIALTTAESKRRVLEIGLTYTLGVFLIYITAGVGIIKIVALTGLSSYFTLIAGVLVIAAGIIEFA
;
A
#
# COMPACT_ATOMS: atom_id res chain seq x y z
N MET A 1 -45.53 6.69 -57.70
CA MET A 1 -45.38 6.68 -56.23
C MET A 1 -44.88 5.31 -55.81
N THR A 2 -43.56 5.11 -55.76
CA THR A 2 -42.94 3.88 -55.23
C THR A 2 -41.63 4.28 -54.54
N ILE A 3 -41.75 5.00 -53.42
CA ILE A 3 -40.61 5.25 -52.54
C ILE A 3 -40.38 3.97 -51.73
N SER A 4 -39.52 3.14 -52.32
CA SER A 4 -38.63 2.12 -51.77
C SER A 4 -38.74 1.82 -50.27
N ALA A 5 -39.34 0.67 -49.96
CA ALA A 5 -39.27 -0.01 -48.66
C ALA A 5 -37.85 -0.45 -48.25
N ALA A 6 -36.84 -0.30 -49.13
CA ALA A 6 -35.45 -0.64 -48.83
C ALA A 6 -34.77 0.37 -47.87
N SER A 7 -35.20 1.63 -47.89
CA SER A 7 -34.62 2.70 -47.05
C SER A 7 -34.96 2.55 -45.56
N VAL A 8 -36.17 2.06 -45.24
CA VAL A 8 -36.59 1.84 -43.84
C VAL A 8 -35.91 0.61 -43.23
N ARG A 9 -35.63 -0.42 -44.03
CA ARG A 9 -35.02 -1.67 -43.56
C ARG A 9 -33.53 -1.54 -43.24
N ALA A 10 -32.81 -0.66 -43.94
CA ALA A 10 -31.40 -0.38 -43.64
C ALA A 10 -31.22 0.34 -42.29
N LYS A 11 -32.15 1.23 -41.93
CA LYS A 11 -32.09 2.00 -40.68
C LYS A 11 -32.44 1.16 -39.44
N SER A 12 -33.23 0.08 -39.60
CA SER A 12 -33.52 -0.84 -38.49
C SER A 12 -32.37 -1.81 -38.20
N LEU A 13 -31.53 -2.15 -39.20
CA LEU A 13 -30.40 -3.07 -39.04
C LEU A 13 -29.16 -2.40 -38.42
N GLN A 14 -28.94 -1.10 -38.68
CA GLN A 14 -27.88 -0.33 -38.01
C GLN A 14 -28.18 -0.03 -36.52
N ASN A 15 -29.46 0.03 -36.12
CA ASN A 15 -29.82 0.29 -34.72
C ASN A 15 -29.61 -0.95 -33.82
N THR A 16 -29.80 -2.16 -34.35
CA THR A 16 -29.60 -3.42 -33.60
C THR A 16 -28.14 -3.74 -33.28
N GLY A 17 -27.17 -3.22 -34.04
CA GLY A 17 -25.74 -3.45 -33.78
C GLY A 17 -25.18 -2.68 -32.57
N SER A 18 -25.79 -1.55 -32.19
CA SER A 18 -25.34 -0.77 -31.02
C SER A 18 -25.70 -1.45 -29.70
N TYR A 19 -26.89 -2.06 -29.63
CA TYR A 19 -27.35 -2.77 -28.44
C TYR A 19 -26.60 -4.07 -28.21
N GLY A 20 -26.13 -4.75 -29.27
CA GLY A 20 -25.32 -5.97 -29.15
C GLY A 20 -23.94 -5.72 -28.55
N PHE A 21 -23.30 -4.59 -28.88
CA PHE A 21 -21.98 -4.25 -28.35
C PHE A 21 -22.05 -3.75 -26.89
N ALA A 22 -23.03 -2.89 -26.59
CA ALA A 22 -23.28 -2.45 -25.22
C ALA A 22 -23.72 -3.61 -24.32
N ALA A 23 -24.58 -4.52 -24.81
CA ALA A 23 -24.96 -5.73 -24.09
C ALA A 23 -23.78 -6.70 -23.94
N GLY A 24 -22.91 -6.85 -24.94
CA GLY A 24 -21.72 -7.69 -24.86
C GLY A 24 -20.70 -7.18 -23.83
N ILE A 25 -20.49 -5.87 -23.74
CA ILE A 25 -19.63 -5.27 -22.73
C ILE A 25 -20.27 -5.33 -21.34
N LEU A 26 -21.57 -5.08 -21.23
CA LEU A 26 -22.30 -5.24 -19.96
C LEU A 26 -22.20 -6.70 -19.48
N LEU A 27 -22.32 -7.67 -20.38
CA LEU A 27 -22.25 -9.10 -20.07
C LEU A 27 -20.82 -9.53 -19.73
N PHE A 28 -19.80 -8.96 -20.39
CA PHE A 28 -18.38 -9.16 -20.05
C PHE A 28 -18.00 -8.52 -18.71
N ILE A 29 -18.48 -7.31 -18.41
CA ILE A 29 -18.30 -6.65 -17.12
C ILE A 29 -19.05 -7.41 -16.03
N ILE A 30 -20.27 -7.87 -16.27
CA ILE A 30 -21.02 -8.73 -15.36
C ILE A 30 -20.27 -10.06 -15.13
N LEU A 31 -19.67 -10.65 -16.17
CA LEU A 31 -18.88 -11.88 -16.05
C LEU A 31 -17.58 -11.65 -15.26
N LEU A 32 -16.88 -10.53 -15.49
CA LEU A 32 -15.68 -10.11 -14.74
C LEU A 32 -16.00 -9.77 -13.27
N CYS A 33 -17.11 -9.07 -13.01
CA CYS A 33 -17.60 -8.79 -11.67
C CYS A 33 -18.09 -10.08 -10.97
N ALA A 34 -18.66 -11.03 -11.70
CA ALA A 34 -19.03 -12.35 -11.17
C ALA A 34 -17.81 -13.24 -10.90
N LEU A 35 -16.72 -13.10 -11.67
CA LEU A 35 -15.41 -13.71 -11.39
C LEU A 35 -14.65 -12.99 -10.25
N ALA A 36 -15.04 -11.76 -9.90
CA ALA A 36 -14.62 -11.08 -8.68
C ALA A 36 -15.55 -11.38 -7.48
N ALA A 37 -16.74 -11.96 -7.69
CA ALA A 37 -17.62 -12.47 -6.63
C ALA A 37 -16.98 -13.53 -5.69
N PRO A 38 -15.98 -14.36 -6.07
CA PRO A 38 -15.24 -15.13 -5.08
C PRO A 38 -14.53 -14.25 -4.04
N VAL A 39 -14.26 -12.96 -4.30
CA VAL A 39 -13.69 -12.04 -3.30
C VAL A 39 -14.74 -11.64 -2.25
N SER A 40 -16.01 -11.55 -2.64
CA SER A 40 -17.13 -11.35 -1.71
C SER A 40 -17.43 -12.63 -0.92
N ALA A 41 -17.29 -13.81 -1.53
CA ALA A 41 -17.40 -15.10 -0.84
C ALA A 41 -16.27 -15.31 0.19
N VAL A 42 -15.07 -14.76 -0.04
CA VAL A 42 -13.98 -14.74 0.96
C VAL A 42 -14.32 -13.84 2.16
N LEU A 43 -15.18 -12.83 1.98
CA LEU A 43 -15.64 -11.94 3.05
C LEU A 43 -16.70 -12.59 3.97
N GLU A 44 -17.34 -13.69 3.56
CA GLU A 44 -18.24 -14.47 4.41
C GLU A 44 -17.56 -15.67 5.10
N ILE A 45 -16.33 -16.04 4.71
CA ILE A 45 -15.62 -17.21 5.26
C ILE A 45 -14.76 -16.87 6.49
N ILE A 46 -14.60 -15.59 6.84
CA ILE A 46 -13.89 -15.20 8.07
C ILE A 46 -14.91 -14.64 9.08
N PRO A 47 -15.41 -15.45 10.03
CA PRO A 47 -16.19 -14.91 11.14
C PRO A 47 -15.29 -13.95 11.92
N ALA A 48 -15.80 -12.75 12.18
CA ALA A 48 -15.15 -11.68 12.93
C ALA A 48 -14.95 -11.99 14.43
N GLU A 49 -15.03 -13.26 14.84
CA GLU A 49 -15.07 -13.73 16.23
C GLU A 49 -13.86 -14.55 16.67
N SER A 50 -12.88 -14.88 15.79
CA SER A 50 -11.78 -15.77 16.18
C SER A 50 -10.55 -15.10 16.81
N TYR A 51 -10.60 -13.80 17.14
CA TYR A 51 -9.48 -13.11 17.82
C TYR A 51 -9.57 -13.11 19.35
N ALA A 52 -10.66 -13.61 19.91
CA ALA A 52 -10.74 -13.90 21.33
C ALA A 52 -10.57 -15.41 21.52
N GLU A 53 -9.71 -15.78 22.48
CA GLU A 53 -9.60 -17.12 23.06
C GLU A 53 -8.60 -18.09 22.39
N SER A 54 -7.33 -17.97 22.80
CA SER A 54 -6.61 -19.11 23.38
C SER A 54 -5.32 -18.64 24.06
N ALA A 55 -5.38 -18.58 25.38
CA ALA A 55 -4.19 -18.58 26.21
C ALA A 55 -3.51 -19.96 26.10
N GLN A 56 -2.31 -20.04 25.52
CA GLN A 56 -1.39 -21.13 25.84
C GLN A 56 0.07 -20.66 25.70
N SER A 57 0.71 -20.56 26.86
CA SER A 57 2.14 -20.38 27.10
C SER A 57 3.00 -21.37 26.31
N GLY A 58 4.05 -20.88 25.63
CA GLY A 58 5.23 -21.71 25.30
C GLY A 58 5.88 -21.57 23.92
N ASN A 59 5.35 -20.78 22.97
CA ASN A 59 5.87 -20.75 21.58
C ASN A 59 6.00 -19.34 21.01
N GLY A 60 6.98 -18.51 21.40
CA GLY A 60 7.38 -17.30 20.65
C GLY A 60 6.34 -16.21 20.37
N TYR A 61 5.10 -16.35 20.86
CA TYR A 61 4.02 -15.39 20.75
C TYR A 61 3.89 -14.62 22.07
N LEU A 62 3.79 -13.30 21.97
CA LEU A 62 3.61 -12.43 23.14
C LEU A 62 2.25 -12.71 23.81
N THR A 63 2.27 -12.96 25.11
CA THR A 63 1.06 -13.07 25.93
C THR A 63 0.50 -11.67 26.26
N ALA A 64 -0.74 -11.61 26.74
CA ALA A 64 -1.31 -10.36 27.24
C ALA A 64 -0.49 -9.72 28.37
N ALA A 65 0.13 -10.55 29.22
CA ALA A 65 1.02 -10.08 30.28
C ALA A 65 2.32 -9.47 29.71
N ASP A 66 2.88 -10.05 28.65
CA ASP A 66 4.05 -9.50 27.98
C ASP A 66 3.75 -8.15 27.34
N VAL A 67 2.59 -8.02 26.68
CA VAL A 67 2.14 -6.76 26.10
C VAL A 67 2.05 -5.67 27.17
N GLU A 68 1.43 -5.97 28.31
CA GLU A 68 1.31 -5.03 29.42
C GLU A 68 2.68 -4.69 30.04
N TYR A 69 3.59 -5.66 30.13
CA TYR A 69 4.97 -5.43 30.56
C TYR A 69 5.68 -4.43 29.64
N TYR A 70 5.68 -4.64 28.32
CA TYR A 70 6.35 -3.73 27.40
C TYR A 70 5.72 -2.33 27.37
N LEU A 71 4.39 -2.24 27.47
CA LEU A 71 3.71 -0.95 27.56
C LEU A 71 4.03 -0.24 28.87
N SER A 72 3.93 -0.89 30.03
CA SER A 72 4.21 -0.26 31.33
C SER A 72 5.66 0.24 31.43
N ASN A 73 6.62 -0.43 30.77
CA ASN A 73 8.02 -0.03 30.72
C ASN A 73 8.37 0.93 29.57
N ALA A 74 7.43 1.28 28.68
CA ALA A 74 7.70 2.03 27.46
C ALA A 74 8.45 3.36 27.68
N ASN A 75 8.15 4.08 28.77
CA ASN A 75 8.81 5.36 29.10
C ASN A 75 10.31 5.21 29.46
N SER A 76 10.75 3.99 29.78
CA SER A 76 12.10 3.66 30.24
C SER A 76 12.89 2.77 29.26
N THR A 77 12.29 2.44 28.11
CA THR A 77 12.89 1.54 27.11
C THR A 77 12.86 2.18 25.73
N ILE A 78 13.80 1.81 24.89
CA ILE A 78 13.76 2.11 23.45
C ILE A 78 13.24 0.85 22.76
N THR A 79 12.06 0.93 22.16
CA THR A 79 11.41 -0.21 21.52
C THR A 79 11.38 -0.01 20.00
N LEU A 80 12.08 -0.88 19.27
CA LEU A 80 12.13 -0.93 17.82
C LEU A 80 11.18 -2.00 17.28
N PHE A 81 10.32 -1.60 16.35
CA PHE A 81 9.60 -2.52 15.47
C PHE A 81 10.17 -2.43 14.05
N TYR A 82 10.50 -3.57 13.47
CA TYR A 82 11.06 -3.68 12.13
C TYR A 82 10.51 -4.90 11.39
N SER A 83 10.88 -5.05 10.12
CA SER A 83 10.66 -6.26 9.34
C SER A 83 11.98 -6.73 8.76
N SER A 84 12.27 -8.04 8.83
CA SER A 84 13.46 -8.63 8.19
C SER A 84 13.50 -8.45 6.67
N THR A 85 12.37 -8.17 6.01
CA THR A 85 12.30 -7.93 4.56
C THR A 85 12.37 -6.45 4.17
N CYS A 86 12.51 -5.54 5.15
CA CYS A 86 12.47 -4.10 4.93
C CYS A 86 13.88 -3.51 4.66
N GLY A 87 14.05 -2.92 3.46
CA GLY A 87 15.35 -2.33 3.05
C GLY A 87 15.78 -1.12 3.90
N ALA A 88 14.84 -0.29 4.36
CA ALA A 88 15.14 0.82 5.26
C ALA A 88 15.56 0.34 6.66
N CYS A 89 15.05 -0.81 7.09
CA CYS A 89 15.36 -1.42 8.37
C CYS A 89 16.81 -1.90 8.40
N HIS A 90 17.28 -2.53 7.31
CA HIS A 90 18.68 -2.94 7.19
C HIS A 90 19.65 -1.75 7.26
N LYS A 91 19.28 -0.59 6.70
CA LYS A 91 20.09 0.62 6.77
C LYS A 91 20.11 1.26 8.16
N ALA A 92 19.01 1.18 8.91
CA ALA A 92 18.89 1.80 10.23
C ALA A 92 19.56 0.96 11.33
N MET A 93 19.59 -0.37 11.18
CA MET A 93 20.06 -1.29 12.24
C MET A 93 21.47 -0.95 12.78
N PRO A 94 22.49 -0.65 11.95
CA PRO A 94 23.83 -0.32 12.44
C PRO A 94 23.85 0.86 13.43
N TYR A 95 23.04 1.90 13.19
CA TYR A 95 22.96 3.08 14.06
C TYR A 95 22.30 2.74 15.41
N ILE A 96 21.31 1.84 15.38
CA ILE A 96 20.63 1.39 16.60
C ILE A 96 21.56 0.50 17.42
N ASP A 97 22.29 -0.41 16.77
CA ASP A 97 23.26 -1.26 17.44
C ASP A 97 24.44 -0.48 18.01
N GLU A 98 24.91 0.55 17.31
CA GLU A 98 25.91 1.48 17.83
C GLU A 98 25.42 2.21 19.08
N ALA A 99 24.19 2.76 19.04
CA ALA A 99 23.59 3.41 20.20
C ALA A 99 23.42 2.44 21.39
N ARG A 100 22.99 1.20 21.15
CA ARG A 100 22.88 0.16 22.17
C ARG A 100 24.23 -0.16 22.80
N ALA A 101 25.28 -0.28 21.99
CA ALA A 101 26.63 -0.57 22.48
C ALA A 101 27.20 0.61 23.30
N LYS A 102 26.91 1.84 22.89
CA LYS A 102 27.37 3.07 23.55
C LYS A 102 26.65 3.35 24.88
N TYR A 103 25.37 2.98 25.00
CA TYR A 103 24.55 3.21 26.20
C TYR A 103 24.03 1.89 26.81
N PRO A 104 24.89 1.09 27.46
CA PRO A 104 24.53 -0.24 27.95
C PRO A 104 23.47 -0.24 29.08
N ASN A 105 23.28 0.89 29.76
CA ASN A 105 22.26 1.03 30.81
C ASN A 105 20.86 1.29 30.23
N VAL A 106 20.75 1.61 28.94
CA VAL A 106 19.47 1.83 28.26
C VAL A 106 19.00 0.50 27.68
N ARG A 107 17.76 0.14 27.99
CA ARG A 107 17.17 -1.11 27.48
C ARG A 107 16.60 -0.91 26.09
N PHE A 108 17.12 -1.68 25.13
CA PHE A 108 16.61 -1.75 23.76
C PHE A 108 15.82 -3.04 23.55
N ASN A 109 14.57 -2.92 23.10
CA ASN A 109 13.73 -4.05 22.71
C ASN A 109 13.60 -4.08 21.19
N TYR A 110 13.73 -5.27 20.59
CA TYR A 110 13.68 -5.47 19.14
C TYR A 110 12.56 -6.43 18.80
N PHE A 111 11.64 -6.01 17.95
CA PHE A 111 10.51 -6.82 17.49
C PHE A 111 10.51 -6.89 15.97
N ASP A 112 10.78 -8.09 15.43
CA ASP A 112 10.54 -8.38 14.02
C ASP A 112 9.07 -8.72 13.82
N ASN A 113 8.37 -7.92 13.04
CA ASN A 113 6.96 -8.13 12.74
C ASN A 113 6.77 -9.10 11.57
N MET A 114 7.83 -9.47 10.86
CA MET A 114 7.75 -10.50 9.83
C MET A 114 7.41 -11.86 10.45
N GLY A 115 6.25 -12.40 10.08
CA GLY A 115 5.81 -13.72 10.53
C GLY A 115 5.35 -13.79 11.99
N SER A 116 5.31 -12.66 12.72
CA SER A 116 4.80 -12.59 14.10
C SER A 116 3.59 -11.64 14.22
N PRO A 117 2.36 -12.16 14.08
CA PRO A 117 1.13 -11.42 14.37
C PRO A 117 1.11 -10.79 15.77
N SER A 118 1.75 -11.42 16.76
CA SER A 118 1.80 -10.90 18.13
C SER A 118 2.66 -9.64 18.25
N ASN A 119 3.80 -9.57 17.55
CA ASN A 119 4.64 -8.37 17.52
C ASN A 119 3.95 -7.22 16.77
N LEU A 120 3.21 -7.53 15.69
CA LEU A 120 2.37 -6.56 14.98
C LEU A 120 1.27 -5.98 15.89
N SER A 121 0.62 -6.84 16.68
CA SER A 121 -0.38 -6.40 17.68
C SER A 121 0.24 -5.49 18.74
N LEU A 122 1.43 -5.85 19.26
CA LEU A 122 2.17 -5.00 20.18
C LEU A 122 2.50 -3.63 19.55
N MET A 123 2.96 -3.61 18.29
CA MET A 123 3.23 -2.36 17.58
C MET A 123 1.99 -1.47 17.47
N ASN A 124 0.82 -2.05 17.20
CA ASN A 124 -0.44 -1.29 17.14
C ASN A 124 -0.78 -0.67 18.49
N ARG A 125 -0.59 -1.41 19.59
CA ARG A 125 -0.80 -0.89 20.96
C ARG A 125 0.16 0.25 21.32
N PHE A 126 1.42 0.15 20.90
CA PHE A 126 2.36 1.27 20.98
C PHE A 126 1.88 2.45 20.12
N SER A 127 1.43 2.19 18.90
CA SER A 127 0.96 3.23 17.99
C SER A 127 -0.25 3.97 18.55
N GLU A 128 -1.19 3.27 19.18
CA GLU A 128 -2.33 3.88 19.89
C GLU A 128 -1.88 4.77 21.05
N ARG A 129 -0.97 4.29 21.90
CA ARG A 129 -0.46 5.05 23.04
C ARG A 129 0.26 6.32 22.61
N TYR A 130 1.07 6.24 21.57
CA TYR A 130 1.89 7.35 21.07
C TYR A 130 1.17 8.20 20.00
N GLY A 131 -0.11 7.91 19.72
CA GLY A 131 -0.95 8.72 18.82
C GLY A 131 -0.60 8.62 17.32
N VAL A 132 -0.05 7.49 16.88
CA VAL A 132 0.38 7.25 15.50
C VAL A 132 -0.65 6.37 14.78
N SER A 133 -1.35 6.89 13.77
CA SER A 133 -2.36 6.11 13.05
C SER A 133 -1.77 5.09 12.06
N TYR A 134 -0.57 5.35 11.51
CA TYR A 134 0.05 4.50 10.49
C TYR A 134 1.57 4.40 10.72
N PRO A 135 2.03 3.53 11.65
CA PRO A 135 3.45 3.36 11.91
C PRO A 135 4.16 2.79 10.66
N SER A 136 5.28 3.42 10.27
CA SER A 136 6.11 2.99 9.14
C SER A 136 7.40 2.34 9.61
N TYR A 137 7.77 1.19 9.02
CA TYR A 137 9.01 0.50 9.37
C TYR A 137 10.26 1.21 8.79
N PRO A 138 11.41 1.14 9.50
CA PRO A 138 11.53 0.83 10.92
C PRO A 138 10.92 1.95 11.78
N VAL A 139 10.31 1.60 12.92
CA VAL A 139 9.78 2.58 13.88
C VAL A 139 10.35 2.33 15.27
N VAL A 140 10.81 3.40 15.91
CA VAL A 140 11.29 3.40 17.29
C VAL A 140 10.35 4.22 18.14
N PHE A 141 9.88 3.64 19.25
CA PHE A 141 9.17 4.31 20.32
C PHE A 141 10.09 4.42 21.53
N ALA A 142 10.17 5.62 22.11
CA ALA A 142 11.00 5.87 23.28
C ALA A 142 10.38 6.97 24.16
N GLY A 143 10.67 6.91 25.46
CA GLY A 143 10.20 7.92 26.40
C GLY A 143 8.68 8.00 26.44
N ASP A 144 8.15 9.18 26.74
CA ASP A 144 6.72 9.37 26.94
C ASP A 144 5.97 9.46 25.59
N ILE A 145 6.56 10.18 24.63
CA ILE A 145 5.92 10.44 23.34
C ILE A 145 6.83 10.31 22.11
N THR A 146 8.13 10.03 22.28
CA THR A 146 9.08 10.13 21.16
C THR A 146 8.88 9.00 20.16
N VAL A 147 8.69 9.36 18.88
CA VAL A 147 8.56 8.40 17.78
C VAL A 147 9.52 8.73 16.64
N LEU A 148 10.41 7.79 16.30
CA LEU A 148 11.31 7.90 15.15
C LEU A 148 10.89 6.91 14.07
N GLN A 149 10.43 7.40 12.92
CA GLN A 149 10.00 6.57 11.80
C GLN A 149 10.96 6.70 10.61
N GLY A 150 11.34 5.55 10.05
CA GLY A 150 12.21 5.46 8.89
C GLY A 150 13.69 5.69 9.20
N PHE A 151 14.52 5.44 8.19
CA PHE A 151 15.98 5.49 8.32
C PHE A 151 16.50 6.86 8.78
N ASN A 152 16.14 7.95 8.10
CA ASN A 152 16.73 9.28 8.33
C ASN A 152 16.47 9.82 9.74
N ARG A 153 15.27 9.57 10.28
CA ARG A 153 14.90 10.02 11.63
C ARG A 153 15.62 9.20 12.69
N ILE A 154 15.79 7.90 12.47
CA ILE A 154 16.51 7.03 13.39
C ILE A 154 18.00 7.35 13.38
N SER A 155 18.66 7.33 12.22
CA SER A 155 20.11 7.53 12.13
C SER A 155 20.56 8.90 12.67
N GLY A 156 19.75 9.95 12.47
CA GLY A 156 20.08 11.29 12.96
C GLY A 156 19.81 11.53 14.45
N ASN A 157 18.94 10.74 15.10
CA ASN A 157 18.43 11.11 16.43
C ASN A 157 18.52 10.00 17.49
N ILE A 158 18.78 8.75 17.11
CA ILE A 158 18.78 7.62 18.05
C ILE A 158 19.84 7.77 19.15
N ASP A 159 21.02 8.32 18.81
CA ASP A 159 22.10 8.58 19.78
C ASP A 159 21.68 9.61 20.84
N ALA A 160 21.01 10.68 20.42
CA ALA A 160 20.53 11.72 21.32
C ALA A 160 19.43 11.19 22.26
N VAL A 161 18.46 10.44 21.71
CA VAL A 161 17.39 9.81 22.50
C VAL A 161 17.97 8.83 23.52
N ALA A 162 18.89 7.96 23.10
CA ALA A 162 19.54 7.01 24.00
C ALA A 162 20.41 7.72 25.06
N GLY A 163 21.13 8.77 24.68
CA GLY A 163 21.90 9.59 25.62
C GLY A 163 21.03 10.27 26.68
N ALA A 164 19.88 10.81 26.29
CA ALA A 164 18.92 11.40 27.21
C ALA A 164 18.36 10.37 28.21
N MET A 165 18.00 9.18 27.72
CA MET A 165 17.51 8.10 28.58
C MET A 165 18.59 7.56 29.52
N ASN A 166 19.85 7.48 29.06
CA ASN A 166 20.99 7.11 29.91
C ASN A 166 21.23 8.14 31.03
N ALA A 167 20.92 9.41 30.78
CA ALA A 167 20.96 10.47 31.79
C ALA A 167 19.75 10.49 32.73
N GLY A 168 18.83 9.51 32.61
CA GLY A 168 17.61 9.43 33.42
C GLY A 168 16.51 10.42 33.02
N LEU A 169 16.64 11.08 31.86
CA LEU A 169 15.60 11.93 31.31
C LEU A 169 14.60 11.07 30.54
N ILE A 170 13.30 11.37 30.69
CA ILE A 170 12.25 10.79 29.86
C ILE A 170 12.03 11.76 28.70
N PRO A 171 12.34 11.38 27.44
CA PRO A 171 12.03 12.21 26.28
C PRO A 171 10.53 12.54 26.20
N ASP A 172 10.19 13.80 26.45
CA ASP A 172 8.83 14.34 26.47
C ASP A 172 8.55 15.28 25.27
N ALA A 173 7.35 15.86 25.20
CA ALA A 173 6.97 16.81 24.16
C ALA A 173 7.90 18.02 24.04
N ALA A 174 8.55 18.42 25.14
CA ALA A 174 9.51 19.51 25.14
C ALA A 174 10.88 19.04 24.62
N TYR A 175 11.28 17.79 24.83
CA TYR A 175 12.43 17.18 24.17
C TYR A 175 12.21 17.10 22.65
N GLU A 176 11.02 16.67 22.21
CA GLU A 176 10.68 16.65 20.78
C GLU A 176 10.83 18.05 20.14
N LYS A 177 10.28 19.07 20.77
CA LYS A 177 10.31 20.45 20.25
C LYS A 177 11.70 21.11 20.27
N ARG A 178 12.60 20.67 21.17
CA ARG A 178 13.96 21.22 21.34
C ARG A 178 15.01 20.55 20.46
N HIS A 179 14.87 19.26 20.19
CA HIS A 179 15.86 18.48 19.43
C HIS A 179 15.38 18.10 18.03
N PHE A 180 14.07 18.07 17.79
CA PHE A 180 13.48 17.84 16.48
C PHE A 180 12.88 19.16 16.02
N SER A 181 13.76 20.14 15.78
CA SER A 181 13.36 21.39 15.14
C SER A 181 12.59 21.08 13.86
N ALA A 182 11.51 21.82 13.63
CA ALA A 182 10.70 21.79 12.42
C ALA A 182 11.50 22.04 11.13
N ASP A 183 12.82 22.23 11.23
CA ASP A 183 13.77 22.44 10.14
C ASP A 183 14.32 21.15 9.53
N ALA A 184 13.96 19.97 10.07
CA ALA A 184 13.99 18.70 9.32
C ALA A 184 12.72 18.49 8.46
N ALA A 185 11.83 19.49 8.40
CA ALA A 185 10.96 19.74 7.25
C ALA A 185 11.67 20.67 6.23
N GLY A 186 13.00 20.59 6.17
CA GLY A 186 13.77 21.13 5.07
C GLY A 186 13.20 20.61 3.76
N ASN A 187 12.84 21.54 2.89
CA ASN A 187 12.45 21.32 1.50
C ASN A 187 13.37 20.30 0.81
N LEU A 188 13.00 19.02 0.85
CA LEU A 188 13.47 17.93 0.00
C LEU A 188 12.28 16.98 -0.13
N THR A 189 11.44 17.07 -1.16
CA THR A 189 11.70 16.40 -2.45
C THR A 189 12.69 15.23 -2.36
N SER A 190 12.34 14.18 -1.60
CA SER A 190 13.09 12.92 -1.58
C SER A 190 12.18 11.71 -1.26
N GLY A 191 11.60 11.11 -2.31
CA GLY A 191 11.39 9.65 -2.42
C GLY A 191 10.35 8.97 -1.52
N PRO A 192 9.85 7.78 -1.93
CA PRO A 192 8.43 7.45 -1.77
C PRO A 192 8.21 6.47 -0.61
N THR A 193 8.05 6.94 0.63
CA THR A 193 7.35 6.19 1.71
C THR A 193 7.29 7.03 2.97
N GLY A 194 6.29 7.90 3.00
CA GLY A 194 6.03 8.80 4.13
C GLY A 194 5.02 9.83 3.70
N VAL A 195 3.89 9.36 3.18
CA VAL A 195 2.84 10.23 2.67
C VAL A 195 2.12 10.86 3.86
N THR A 196 2.69 11.95 4.36
CA THR A 196 1.99 12.95 5.16
C THR A 196 1.00 13.63 4.22
N GLY A 197 -0.17 13.01 4.09
CA GLY A 197 -1.25 13.45 3.21
C GLY A 197 -0.92 13.19 1.74
N ILE A 198 -1.71 12.31 1.10
CA ILE A 198 -1.73 12.25 -0.36
C ILE A 198 -2.23 13.63 -0.80
N THR A 199 -1.29 14.53 -1.12
CA THR A 199 -1.65 15.87 -1.59
C THR A 199 -2.29 15.68 -2.96
N TYR A 200 -3.40 16.38 -3.23
CA TYR A 200 -4.06 16.30 -4.54
C TYR A 200 -3.07 16.51 -5.70
N ALA A 201 -2.07 17.37 -5.50
CA ALA A 201 -0.97 17.59 -6.43
C ALA A 201 -0.12 16.33 -6.71
N ALA A 202 0.17 15.51 -5.69
CA ALA A 202 0.94 14.28 -5.86
C ALA A 202 0.17 13.24 -6.69
N VAL A 203 -1.15 13.14 -6.49
CA VAL A 203 -2.00 12.24 -7.29
C VAL A 203 -2.08 12.71 -8.74
N ILE A 204 -2.28 14.01 -8.95
CA ILE A 204 -2.35 14.59 -10.30
C ILE A 204 -1.02 14.38 -11.03
N LEU A 205 0.11 14.64 -10.37
CA LEU A 205 1.42 14.47 -10.99
C LEU A 205 1.73 12.99 -11.26
N ALA A 206 1.43 12.09 -10.32
CA ALA A 206 1.61 10.66 -10.52
C ALA A 206 0.76 10.13 -11.68
N GLY A 207 -0.51 10.54 -11.78
CA GLY A 207 -1.39 10.18 -12.89
C GLY A 207 -0.91 10.75 -14.23
N LEU A 208 -0.36 11.97 -14.24
CA LEU A 208 0.21 12.57 -15.44
C LEU A 208 1.45 11.81 -15.94
N LEU A 209 2.32 11.42 -15.02
CA LEU A 209 3.52 10.64 -15.33
C LEU A 209 3.15 9.23 -15.84
N ASP A 210 2.14 8.60 -15.24
CA ASP A 210 1.65 7.30 -15.71
C ASP A 210 0.94 7.41 -17.08
N GLY A 211 0.33 8.55 -17.39
CA GLY A 211 -0.20 8.84 -18.73
C GLY A 211 0.86 8.87 -19.84
N ILE A 212 2.13 9.09 -19.51
CA ILE A 212 3.28 9.07 -20.45
C ILE A 212 3.94 7.68 -20.49
N ASN A 213 3.33 6.66 -19.86
CA ASN A 213 3.81 5.29 -19.90
C ASN A 213 3.55 4.65 -21.28
N PRO A 214 4.52 3.96 -21.91
CA PRO A 214 4.30 3.24 -23.17
C PRO A 214 3.12 2.26 -23.13
N CYS A 215 2.82 1.67 -21.96
CA CYS A 215 1.64 0.83 -21.78
C CYS A 215 0.33 1.62 -21.92
N ALA A 216 0.26 2.83 -21.38
CA ALA A 216 -0.90 3.71 -21.51
C ALA A 216 -1.10 4.17 -22.96
N PHE A 217 -0.01 4.42 -23.70
CA PHE A 217 -0.08 4.74 -25.13
C PHE A 217 -0.69 3.61 -25.96
N ALA A 218 -0.36 2.34 -25.68
CA ALA A 218 -0.95 1.20 -26.38
C ALA A 218 -2.48 1.13 -26.18
N VAL A 219 -2.94 1.35 -24.96
CA VAL A 219 -4.37 1.43 -24.59
C VAL A 219 -5.04 2.59 -25.33
N LEU A 220 -4.40 3.76 -25.41
CA LEU A 220 -4.91 4.91 -26.17
C LEU A 220 -5.04 4.62 -27.66
N ILE A 221 -4.06 3.95 -28.27
CA ILE A 221 -4.12 3.58 -29.70
C ILE A 221 -5.29 2.63 -29.95
N PHE A 222 -5.51 1.65 -29.06
CA PHE A 222 -6.66 0.76 -29.16
C PHE A 222 -8.00 1.52 -29.07
N LEU A 223 -8.10 2.49 -28.15
CA LEU A 223 -9.25 3.38 -28.07
C LEU A 223 -9.44 4.17 -29.38
N LEU A 224 -8.38 4.77 -29.92
CA LEU A 224 -8.47 5.53 -31.17
C LEU A 224 -8.95 4.68 -32.34
N ILE A 225 -8.44 3.44 -32.46
CA ILE A 225 -8.92 2.48 -33.47
C ILE A 225 -10.40 2.19 -33.26
N ALA A 226 -10.85 1.94 -32.03
CA ALA A 226 -12.26 1.72 -31.73
C ALA A 226 -13.14 2.91 -32.12
N LEU A 227 -12.66 4.15 -31.92
CA LEU A 227 -13.38 5.37 -32.29
C LEU A 227 -13.49 5.59 -33.80
N THR A 228 -12.61 5.01 -34.63
CA THR A 228 -12.74 5.10 -36.10
C THR A 228 -14.00 4.43 -36.63
N THR A 229 -14.57 3.48 -35.87
CA THR A 229 -15.82 2.80 -36.24
C THR A 229 -17.07 3.63 -35.94
N ALA A 230 -16.91 4.80 -35.30
CA ALA A 230 -18.02 5.63 -34.87
C ALA A 230 -18.46 6.61 -35.96
N GLU A 231 -19.72 6.52 -36.37
CA GLU A 231 -20.28 7.41 -37.42
C GLU A 231 -20.80 8.76 -36.88
N SER A 232 -20.89 8.96 -35.56
CA SER A 232 -21.43 10.18 -34.96
C SER A 232 -20.74 10.59 -33.65
N LYS A 233 -20.72 11.90 -33.34
CA LYS A 233 -20.11 12.45 -32.11
C LYS A 233 -20.64 11.80 -30.83
N ARG A 234 -21.92 11.44 -30.81
CA ARG A 234 -22.55 10.75 -29.66
C ARG A 234 -22.04 9.32 -29.52
N ARG A 235 -21.88 8.60 -30.63
CA ARG A 235 -21.30 7.25 -30.67
C ARG A 235 -19.83 7.25 -30.22
N VAL A 236 -19.06 8.28 -30.59
CA VAL A 236 -17.68 8.48 -30.14
C VAL A 236 -17.61 8.59 -28.61
N LEU A 237 -18.48 9.40 -28.01
CA LEU A 237 -18.53 9.57 -26.56
C LEU A 237 -18.95 8.27 -25.84
N GLU A 238 -19.94 7.56 -26.37
CA GLU A 238 -20.42 6.28 -25.81
C GLU A 238 -19.32 5.20 -25.84
N ILE A 239 -18.61 5.05 -26.96
CA ILE A 239 -17.50 4.09 -27.08
C ILE A 239 -16.36 4.48 -26.13
N GLY A 240 -15.98 5.76 -26.10
CA GLY A 240 -14.92 6.24 -25.23
C GLY A 240 -15.21 6.04 -23.75
N LEU A 241 -16.41 6.41 -23.29
CA LEU A 241 -16.81 6.26 -21.90
C LEU A 241 -16.85 4.78 -21.49
N THR A 242 -17.40 3.93 -22.34
CA THR A 242 -17.49 2.48 -22.09
C THR A 242 -16.10 1.86 -21.99
N TYR A 243 -15.18 2.25 -22.88
CA TYR A 243 -13.80 1.80 -22.86
C TYR A 243 -13.07 2.23 -21.58
N THR A 244 -13.11 3.52 -21.25
CA THR A 244 -12.46 4.06 -20.04
C THR A 244 -13.02 3.44 -18.77
N LEU A 245 -14.34 3.25 -18.68
CA LEU A 245 -14.98 2.61 -17.53
C LEU A 245 -14.52 1.16 -17.37
N GLY A 246 -14.42 0.40 -18.47
CA GLY A 246 -13.91 -0.98 -18.45
C GLY A 246 -12.48 -1.07 -17.94
N VAL A 247 -11.57 -0.24 -18.47
CA VAL A 247 -10.16 -0.20 -18.03
C VAL A 247 -10.06 0.20 -16.56
N PHE A 248 -10.81 1.22 -16.14
CA PHE A 248 -10.85 1.67 -14.74
C PHE A 248 -11.27 0.55 -13.78
N LEU A 249 -12.34 -0.17 -14.10
CA LEU A 249 -12.84 -1.26 -13.26
C LEU A 249 -11.84 -2.41 -13.16
N ILE A 250 -11.20 -2.78 -14.26
CA ILE A 250 -10.16 -3.82 -14.27
C ILE A 250 -8.99 -3.40 -13.38
N TYR A 251 -8.52 -2.15 -13.48
CA TYR A 251 -7.37 -1.68 -12.72
C TYR A 251 -7.67 -1.56 -11.22
N ILE A 252 -8.85 -1.04 -10.86
CA ILE A 252 -9.32 -1.01 -9.46
C ILE A 252 -9.40 -2.43 -8.89
N THR A 253 -10.00 -3.37 -9.63
CA THR A 253 -10.19 -4.74 -9.18
C THR A 253 -8.85 -5.47 -9.06
N ALA A 254 -7.95 -5.29 -10.02
CA ALA A 254 -6.59 -5.84 -9.97
C ALA A 254 -5.82 -5.27 -8.77
N GLY A 255 -5.88 -3.96 -8.54
CA GLY A 255 -5.23 -3.31 -7.40
C GLY A 255 -5.72 -3.87 -6.06
N VAL A 256 -7.04 -3.91 -5.84
CA VAL A 256 -7.62 -4.47 -4.60
C VAL A 256 -7.30 -5.97 -4.46
N GLY A 257 -7.42 -6.74 -5.54
CA GLY A 257 -7.15 -8.17 -5.56
C GLY A 257 -5.69 -8.51 -5.20
N ILE A 258 -4.74 -7.79 -5.80
CA ILE A 258 -3.30 -8.00 -5.56
C ILE A 258 -2.95 -7.68 -4.10
N ILE A 259 -3.44 -6.56 -3.55
CA ILE A 259 -3.15 -6.19 -2.15
C ILE A 259 -3.62 -7.28 -1.19
N LYS A 260 -4.82 -7.86 -1.41
CA LYS A 260 -5.35 -8.93 -0.56
C LYS A 260 -4.54 -10.22 -0.66
N ILE A 261 -4.19 -10.66 -1.87
CA ILE A 261 -3.42 -11.89 -2.08
C ILE A 261 -2.03 -11.77 -1.44
N VAL A 262 -1.37 -10.63 -1.62
CA VAL A 262 -0.04 -10.37 -1.05
C VAL A 262 -0.11 -10.30 0.48
N ALA A 263 -1.13 -9.64 1.04
CA ALA A 263 -1.32 -9.53 2.49
C ALA A 263 -1.61 -10.88 3.17
N LEU A 264 -2.39 -11.77 2.53
CA LEU A 264 -2.79 -13.05 3.13
C LEU A 264 -1.72 -14.13 3.06
N THR A 265 -0.88 -14.10 2.03
CA THR A 265 0.06 -15.20 1.76
C THR A 265 1.49 -14.89 2.18
N GLY A 266 1.86 -13.62 2.39
CA GLY A 266 3.23 -13.23 2.68
C GLY A 266 4.22 -13.51 1.53
N LEU A 267 3.72 -13.93 0.35
CA LEU A 267 4.50 -14.36 -0.81
C LEU A 267 5.00 -13.18 -1.68
N SER A 268 5.26 -12.01 -1.09
CA SER A 268 5.67 -10.80 -1.82
C SER A 268 6.84 -11.06 -2.78
N SER A 269 7.82 -11.88 -2.38
CA SER A 269 8.99 -12.18 -3.22
C SER A 269 8.66 -13.01 -4.46
N TYR A 270 7.72 -13.95 -4.39
CA TYR A 270 7.36 -14.81 -5.53
C TYR A 270 6.58 -14.03 -6.59
N PHE A 271 5.68 -13.14 -6.16
CA PHE A 271 4.93 -12.28 -7.08
C PHE A 271 5.86 -11.36 -7.87
N THR A 272 6.81 -10.71 -7.19
CA THR A 272 7.79 -9.85 -7.87
C THR A 272 8.69 -10.63 -8.83
N LEU A 273 9.09 -11.85 -8.47
CA LEU A 273 9.91 -12.70 -9.33
C LEU A 273 9.14 -13.13 -10.59
N ILE A 274 7.89 -13.59 -10.45
CA ILE A 274 7.06 -14.01 -11.59
C ILE A 274 6.77 -12.81 -12.51
N ALA A 275 6.37 -11.66 -11.94
CA ALA A 275 6.13 -10.45 -12.72
C ALA A 275 7.40 -10.00 -13.46
N GLY A 276 8.56 -10.03 -12.80
CA GLY A 276 9.84 -9.71 -13.42
C GLY A 276 10.20 -10.63 -14.58
N VAL A 277 10.02 -11.95 -14.42
CA VAL A 277 10.25 -12.93 -15.48
C VAL A 277 9.33 -12.69 -16.68
N LEU A 278 8.03 -12.41 -16.44
CA LEU A 278 7.07 -12.12 -17.49
C LEU A 278 7.44 -10.85 -18.27
N VAL A 279 7.86 -9.78 -17.59
CA VAL A 279 8.28 -8.53 -18.25
C VAL A 279 9.56 -8.75 -19.06
N ILE A 280 10.54 -9.48 -18.52
CA ILE A 280 11.77 -9.80 -19.26
C ILE A 280 11.44 -10.64 -20.50
N ALA A 281 10.58 -11.66 -20.36
CA ALA A 281 10.17 -12.50 -21.48
C ALA A 281 9.42 -11.69 -22.55
N ALA A 282 8.47 -10.83 -22.15
CA ALA A 282 7.77 -9.94 -23.08
C ALA A 282 8.74 -8.99 -23.79
N GLY A 283 9.70 -8.41 -23.07
CA GLY A 283 10.73 -7.54 -23.64
C GLY A 283 11.62 -8.28 -24.65
N ILE A 284 12.00 -9.53 -24.38
CA ILE A 284 12.77 -10.36 -25.33
C ILE A 284 11.95 -10.66 -26.59
N ILE A 285 10.66 -10.98 -26.44
CA ILE A 285 9.77 -11.27 -27.57
C ILE A 285 9.58 -10.03 -28.45
N GLU A 286 9.53 -8.84 -27.86
CA GLU A 286 9.36 -7.59 -28.62
C GLU A 286 10.67 -7.14 -29.31
N PHE A 287 11.82 -7.61 -28.83
CA PHE A 287 13.14 -7.36 -29.43
C PHE A 287 13.59 -8.42 -30.45
N ALA A 288 12.95 -9.59 -30.48
CA ALA A 288 13.27 -10.72 -31.36
C ALA A 288 12.41 -10.73 -32.62
#